data_AF-A0A2H3TET8-F1
#
_entry.id   AF-A0A2H3TET8-F1
#
_cell.length_a   1.000
_cell.length_b   1.000
_cell.length_c   1.000
_cell.angle_alpha   90.00
_cell.angle_beta   90.00
_cell.angle_gamma   90.00
#
_symmetry.space_group_name_H-M   'P 1'
#
loop_
_entity.id
_entity.type
_entity.pdbx_description
1 polymer ?
#
loop_
_entity_poly.entity_id
_entity_poly.type
_entity_poly.pdbx_seq_one_letter_code
_entity_poly.pdbx_strand_id
1 'polypeptide(L)' 'MKVTIKKWNTVATWRWDIPEDDVCGICQVHFDGTCPTCKYPGDDCSLCFEWNEQLKEPVTQAE' A
#
# COMPACT_ATOMS: atom_id res chain seq x y z
N MET A 1 43.68 -4.94 -14.95
CA MET A 1 42.83 -5.50 -16.01
C MET A 1 41.40 -5.03 -15.74
N LYS A 2 40.70 -4.41 -16.71
CA LYS A 2 39.39 -3.76 -16.50
C LYS A 2 38.32 -4.54 -17.25
N VAL A 3 37.38 -5.14 -16.52
CA VAL A 3 36.26 -5.91 -17.09
C VAL A 3 35.07 -4.97 -17.27
N THR A 4 34.42 -5.00 -18.44
CA THR A 4 33.23 -4.20 -18.76
C THR A 4 31.99 -5.10 -18.84
N ILE A 5 30.96 -4.75 -18.07
CA ILE A 5 29.66 -5.42 -18.09
C ILE A 5 28.92 -4.98 -19.36
N LYS A 6 28.55 -5.93 -20.23
CA LYS A 6 27.90 -5.64 -21.52
C LYS A 6 26.39 -5.42 -21.40
N LYS A 7 25.73 -6.19 -20.54
CA LYS A 7 24.28 -6.16 -20.27
C LYS A 7 24.01 -6.64 -18.86
N TRP A 8 23.01 -6.07 -18.22
CA TRP A 8 22.58 -6.42 -16.87
C TRP A 8 21.04 -6.43 -16.82
N ASN A 9 20.45 -7.52 -16.36
CA ASN A 9 19.00 -7.62 -16.11
C ASN A 9 18.80 -7.81 -14.60
N THR A 10 18.42 -6.75 -13.89
CA THR A 10 18.07 -6.81 -12.46
C THR A 10 16.64 -7.29 -12.27
N VAL A 11 16.38 -8.00 -11.18
CA VAL A 11 15.06 -8.14 -10.58
C VAL A 11 15.09 -7.43 -9.23
N ALA A 12 14.00 -6.77 -8.87
CA ALA A 12 13.83 -6.16 -7.56
C ALA A 12 12.46 -6.57 -7.01
N THR A 13 12.41 -6.78 -5.69
CA THR A 13 11.17 -6.90 -4.93
C THR A 13 10.97 -5.61 -4.16
N TRP A 14 9.75 -5.11 -4.13
CA TRP A 14 9.41 -3.97 -3.30
C TRP A 14 9.24 -4.44 -1.85
N ARG A 15 9.47 -3.54 -0.89
CA ARG A 15 9.27 -3.74 0.55
C ARG A 15 8.87 -2.39 1.14
N TRP A 16 8.07 -2.41 2.19
CA TRP A 16 7.74 -1.21 2.95
C TRP A 16 8.95 -0.76 3.77
N ASP A 17 9.21 0.55 3.78
CA ASP A 17 10.25 1.17 4.63
C ASP A 17 9.68 1.46 6.03
N ILE A 18 9.43 0.38 6.77
CA ILE A 18 8.86 0.39 8.13
C ILE A 18 9.55 -0.67 8.99
N PRO A 19 9.55 -0.52 10.33
CA PRO A 19 9.95 -1.58 11.26
C PRO A 19 9.31 -2.94 10.92
N GLU A 20 10.09 -4.02 11.04
CA GLU A 20 9.64 -5.37 10.62
C GLU A 20 8.42 -5.90 11.41
N ASP A 21 8.17 -5.35 12.60
CA ASP A 21 7.07 -5.74 13.48
C ASP A 21 5.84 -4.83 13.37
N ASP A 22 5.83 -3.88 12.44
CA ASP A 22 4.70 -2.97 12.28
C ASP A 22 3.52 -3.62 11.53
N VAL A 23 2.32 -3.35 12.05
CA VAL A 23 1.05 -3.78 11.48
C VAL A 23 0.25 -2.58 10.99
N CYS A 24 -0.65 -2.80 10.03
CA CYS A 24 -1.55 -1.75 9.56
C CYS A 24 -2.36 -1.19 10.73
N GLY A 25 -2.32 0.13 10.95
CA GLY A 25 -3.06 0.78 12.04
C GLY A 25 -4.58 0.60 11.96
N ILE A 26 -5.11 0.23 10.79
CA ILE A 26 -6.55 0.05 10.55
C ILE A 26 -6.96 -1.41 10.75
N CYS A 27 -6.34 -2.33 10.01
CA CYS A 27 -6.74 -3.75 10.02
C CYS A 27 -5.88 -4.65 10.90
N GLN A 28 -4.79 -4.13 11.48
CA GLN A 28 -3.86 -4.86 12.37
C GLN A 28 -3.22 -6.11 11.71
N VAL A 29 -3.08 -6.10 10.38
CA VAL A 29 -2.43 -7.17 9.59
C VAL A 29 -1.08 -6.67 9.04
N HIS A 30 -0.17 -7.59 8.74
CA HIS A 30 1.10 -7.29 8.08
C HIS A 30 0.91 -6.61 6.72
N PHE A 31 1.77 -5.63 6.43
CA PHE A 31 1.69 -4.81 5.22
C PHE A 31 1.99 -5.55 3.90
N ASP A 32 2.67 -6.70 3.96
CA ASP A 32 2.86 -7.58 2.80
C ASP A 32 1.61 -8.44 2.50
N GLY A 33 0.61 -8.43 3.38
CA GLY A 33 -0.66 -9.15 3.24
C GLY A 33 -1.83 -8.24 2.87
N THR A 34 -2.91 -8.85 2.42
CA THR A 34 -4.18 -8.15 2.21
C THR A 34 -4.95 -7.95 3.51
N CYS A 35 -5.87 -6.99 3.50
CA CYS A 35 -6.86 -6.84 4.56
C CYS A 35 -7.63 -8.17 4.78
N PRO A 36 -8.12 -8.49 6.00
CA PRO A 36 -8.81 -9.76 6.27
C PRO A 36 -10.11 -9.93 5.46
N THR A 37 -10.71 -8.83 5.01
CA THR A 37 -11.89 -8.81 4.13
C THR A 37 -11.53 -9.08 2.66
N CYS A 38 -10.27 -8.87 2.29
CA CYS A 38 -9.80 -8.83 0.91
C CYS A 38 -9.03 -10.12 0.58
N LYS A 39 -9.51 -10.90 -0.40
CA LYS A 39 -8.79 -12.10 -0.86
C LYS A 39 -7.59 -11.77 -1.76
N TYR A 40 -7.69 -10.69 -2.54
CA TYR A 40 -6.66 -10.22 -3.45
C TYR A 40 -6.39 -8.73 -3.20
N PRO A 41 -5.15 -8.26 -3.33
CA PRO A 41 -4.85 -6.83 -3.24
C PRO A 41 -5.44 -6.12 -4.47
N GLY A 42 -6.05 -4.96 -4.27
CA GLY A 42 -6.64 -4.17 -5.36
C GLY A 42 -7.64 -3.11 -4.88
N ASP A 43 -8.30 -2.49 -5.86
CA ASP A 43 -9.22 -1.38 -5.67
C ASP A 43 -10.55 -1.79 -5.00
N ASP A 44 -10.87 -3.09 -4.98
CA ASP A 44 -12.09 -3.63 -4.35
C ASP A 44 -12.02 -3.67 -2.81
N CYS A 45 -10.98 -3.08 -2.20
CA CYS A 45 -10.84 -3.02 -0.74
C CYS A 45 -11.86 -2.05 -0.14
N SER A 46 -12.70 -2.52 0.80
CA SER A 46 -13.71 -1.69 1.49
C SER A 46 -13.11 -0.46 2.18
N LEU A 47 -11.87 -0.57 2.69
CA LEU A 47 -11.16 0.55 3.29
C LEU A 47 -10.88 1.70 2.30
N CYS A 48 -10.71 1.40 1.01
CA CYS A 48 -10.52 2.43 -0.02
C CYS A 48 -11.83 3.22 -0.28
N PHE A 49 -12.98 2.55 -0.17
CA PHE A 49 -14.28 3.17 -0.43
C PHE A 49 -14.76 4.06 0.72
N GLU A 50 -14.53 3.68 1.98
CA GLU A 50 -14.91 4.50 3.15
C GLU A 50 -14.20 5.88 3.15
N TRP A 51 -12.92 5.94 2.76
CA TRP A 51 -12.20 7.21 2.64
C TRP A 51 -12.69 8.08 1.47
N ASN A 52 -13.09 7.45 0.36
CA ASN A 52 -13.60 8.17 -0.81
C ASN A 52 -15.03 8.70 -0.62
N GLU A 53 -15.79 8.18 0.34
CA GLU A 53 -17.11 8.69 0.69
C GLU A 53 -17.03 9.91 1.63
N GLN A 54 -16.05 9.98 2.53
CA GLN A 54 -15.78 11.17 3.35
C GLN A 54 -15.33 12.40 2.53
N LEU A 55 -14.71 12.20 1.37
CA LEU A 55 -14.35 13.30 0.44
C LEU A 55 -15.54 13.81 -0.39
N LYS A 56 -16.73 13.20 -0.26
CA LYS A 56 -17.98 13.68 -0.88
C LYS A 56 -18.87 14.48 0.07
N GLU A 57 -18.45 14.75 1.31
CA GLU A 57 -19.10 15.83 2.05
C GLU A 57 -18.72 17.15 1.38
N PRO A 58 -19.67 17.91 0.79
CA PRO A 58 -19.36 19.27 0.40
C PRO A 58 -19.00 19.98 1.70
N VAL A 59 -17.83 20.64 1.73
CA VAL A 59 -17.49 21.61 2.76
C VAL A 59 -18.48 22.78 2.62
N THR A 60 -19.72 22.59 3.08
CA THR A 60 -20.67 23.65 3.33
C THR A 60 -20.40 24.15 4.74
N GLN A 61 -19.48 25.12 4.80
CA GLN A 61 -19.53 26.31 5.63
C GLN A 61 -20.24 26.15 7.00
N ALA A 62 -19.45 26.09 8.08
CA ALA A 62 -19.88 26.57 9.38
C ALA A 62 -19.21 27.93 9.61
N GLU A 63 -20.05 28.90 9.99
CA GLU A 63 -19.74 30.28 10.38
C GLU A 63 -18.71 30.38 11.51
#